data_AF-A0A973WBS1-F1
#
_entry.id   AF-A0A973WBS1-F1
#
_cell.length_a   1.000
_cell.length_b   1.000
_cell.length_c   1.000
_cell.angle_alpha   90.00
_cell.angle_beta   90.00
_cell.angle_gamma   90.00
#
_symmetry.space_group_name_H-M   'P 1'
#
loop_
_entity.id
_entity.type
_entity.pdbx_description
1 polymer ?
#
loop_
_entity_poly.entity_id
_entity_poly.type
_entity_poly.pdbx_seq_one_letter_code
_entity_poly.pdbx_strand_id
1 'polypeptide(L)'
;MIKPIIAALLFITIQANAQKEAKNWQQLDKQTPLKEYIENQAYEYLNFNPEERDSIDVVYKELVKTNSSMPEVFIRDAASIPNKEPLAIINGYIPENNELLAQLKLSDVNKIFIHKPHEETSALYGARGRYGVIVIEINKRKLKKIRRLINN
;
A
#
# COMPACT_ATOMS: atom_id res chain seq x y z
N MET A 1 -15.59 -8.70 50.26
CA MET A 1 -14.47 -7.85 49.82
C MET A 1 -13.59 -8.69 48.91
N ILE A 2 -13.48 -8.31 47.63
CA ILE A 2 -12.42 -8.54 46.63
C ILE A 2 -13.07 -8.16 45.28
N LYS A 3 -12.61 -7.07 44.67
CA LYS A 3 -12.97 -6.64 43.31
C LYS A 3 -12.03 -7.32 42.33
N PRO A 4 -12.49 -7.83 41.17
CA PRO A 4 -11.61 -7.95 40.02
C PRO A 4 -11.64 -6.62 39.25
N ILE A 5 -10.54 -5.88 39.35
CA ILE A 5 -10.15 -4.87 38.36
C ILE A 5 -9.49 -5.63 37.21
N ILE A 6 -9.52 -5.05 36.01
CA ILE A 6 -8.66 -5.32 34.85
C ILE A 6 -9.26 -6.29 33.81
N ALA A 7 -10.11 -5.76 32.93
CA ALA A 7 -10.12 -6.17 31.53
C ALA A 7 -9.35 -5.08 30.75
N ALA A 8 -8.02 -5.11 30.86
CA ALA A 8 -7.14 -4.24 30.09
C ALA A 8 -7.01 -4.79 28.66
N LEU A 9 -7.12 -3.85 27.71
CA LEU A 9 -6.74 -3.89 26.31
C LEU A 9 -6.03 -5.17 25.85
N LEU A 10 -6.72 -5.97 25.03
CA LEU A 10 -6.06 -6.82 24.03
C LEU A 10 -5.53 -5.93 22.88
N PHE A 11 -4.51 -5.14 23.17
CA PHE A 11 -3.53 -4.79 22.14
C PHE A 11 -2.45 -5.87 22.23
N ILE A 12 -2.69 -6.99 21.54
CA ILE A 12 -1.63 -7.97 21.32
C ILE A 12 -0.57 -7.23 20.50
N THR A 13 0.51 -6.90 21.19
CA THR A 13 1.77 -6.40 20.66
C THR A 13 2.36 -7.46 19.74
N ILE A 14 2.04 -7.40 18.46
CA ILE A 14 2.69 -8.23 17.44
C ILE A 14 3.92 -7.48 16.92
N GLN A 15 5.04 -7.87 17.52
CA GLN A 15 6.40 -8.00 16.99
C GLN A 15 7.21 -6.73 16.63
N ALA A 16 8.10 -6.40 17.56
CA ALA A 16 9.15 -5.38 17.45
C ALA A 16 10.35 -5.75 16.56
N ASN A 17 10.32 -6.82 15.75
CA ASN A 17 11.52 -7.31 15.05
C ASN A 17 11.42 -7.45 13.52
N ALA A 18 10.47 -6.78 12.86
CA ALA A 18 10.46 -6.66 11.39
C ALA A 18 11.06 -5.34 10.87
N GLN A 19 11.45 -4.41 11.75
CA GLN A 19 12.15 -3.18 11.38
C GLN A 19 13.64 -3.44 11.11
N LYS A 20 13.98 -4.20 10.07
CA LYS A 20 15.09 -3.72 9.24
C LYS A 20 14.56 -2.41 8.68
N GLU A 21 15.15 -1.28 9.03
CA GLU A 21 14.45 0.01 8.95
C GLU A 21 14.27 0.44 7.49
N ALA A 22 13.02 0.60 7.04
CA ALA A 22 12.75 1.64 6.06
C ALA A 22 13.36 2.91 6.64
N LYS A 23 14.25 3.59 5.89
CA LYS A 23 14.92 4.82 6.31
C LYS A 23 13.94 5.67 7.12
N ASN A 24 14.33 6.06 8.34
CA ASN A 24 13.40 6.73 9.26
C ASN A 24 12.84 7.97 8.56
N TRP A 25 11.59 7.89 8.09
CA TRP A 25 10.97 8.91 7.24
C TRP A 25 10.89 10.25 7.95
N GLN A 26 10.98 10.27 9.28
CA GLN A 26 11.05 11.46 10.12
C GLN A 26 12.34 12.25 9.94
N GLN A 27 13.41 11.62 9.44
CA GLN A 27 14.70 12.25 9.15
C GLN A 27 14.76 12.87 7.75
N LEU A 28 13.75 12.62 6.91
CA LEU A 28 13.66 13.19 5.57
C LEU A 28 13.14 14.62 5.61
N ASP A 29 13.34 15.34 4.50
CA ASP A 29 12.76 16.67 4.35
C ASP A 29 11.22 16.58 4.45
N LYS A 30 10.66 17.38 5.36
CA LYS A 30 9.22 17.48 5.57
C LYS A 30 8.47 18.00 4.34
N GLN A 31 9.17 18.63 3.40
CA GLN A 31 8.63 19.08 2.13
C GLN A 31 8.60 18.00 1.05
N THR A 32 9.29 16.86 1.26
CA THR A 32 9.27 15.74 0.32
C THR A 32 7.83 15.28 0.06
N PRO A 33 7.42 15.15 -1.22
CA PRO A 33 6.14 14.57 -1.59
C PRO A 33 6.00 13.15 -1.05
N LEU A 34 4.83 12.82 -0.50
CA LEU A 34 4.57 11.48 0.04
C LEU A 34 4.68 10.40 -1.04
N LYS A 35 4.23 10.71 -2.25
CA LYS A 35 4.38 9.84 -3.42
C LYS A 35 5.85 9.47 -3.69
N GLU A 36 6.75 10.46 -3.66
CA GLU A 36 8.18 10.25 -3.89
C GLU A 36 8.80 9.34 -2.81
N TYR A 37 8.43 9.55 -1.54
CA TYR A 37 8.86 8.66 -0.46
C TYR A 37 8.41 7.21 -0.69
N ILE A 38 7.15 7.01 -1.10
CA ILE A 38 6.60 5.67 -1.35
C ILE A 38 7.37 5.00 -2.49
N GLU A 39 7.47 5.68 -3.64
CA GLU A 39 8.05 5.12 -4.85
C GLU A 39 9.56 4.86 -4.72
N ASN A 40 10.28 5.67 -3.96
CA ASN A 40 11.73 5.54 -3.82
C ASN A 40 12.13 4.66 -2.63
N GLN A 41 11.51 4.84 -1.46
CA GLN A 41 11.99 4.18 -0.22
C GLN A 41 11.07 3.04 0.23
N ALA A 42 9.76 3.24 0.20
CA ALA A 42 8.85 2.18 0.64
C ALA A 42 8.88 0.99 -0.34
N TYR A 43 8.96 1.25 -1.64
CA TYR A 43 9.10 0.21 -2.66
C TYR A 43 10.43 -0.52 -2.58
N GLU A 44 11.55 0.21 -2.42
CA GLU A 44 12.86 -0.41 -2.16
C GLU A 44 12.80 -1.32 -0.93
N TYR A 45 12.19 -0.83 0.16
CA TYR A 45 12.06 -1.61 1.40
C TYR A 45 11.23 -2.90 1.24
N LEU A 46 10.23 -2.85 0.36
CA LEU A 46 9.37 -3.98 0.01
C LEU A 46 9.98 -4.88 -1.06
N ASN A 47 11.17 -4.56 -1.57
CA ASN A 47 11.79 -5.19 -2.74
C ASN A 47 10.85 -5.20 -3.96
N PHE A 48 10.06 -4.15 -4.12
CA PHE A 48 9.17 -3.99 -5.25
C PHE A 48 9.88 -3.24 -6.38
N ASN A 49 9.82 -3.80 -7.59
CA ASN A 49 10.35 -3.18 -8.80
C ASN A 49 9.19 -2.88 -9.77
N PRO A 50 8.83 -1.60 -10.02
CA PRO A 50 7.74 -1.25 -10.93
C PRO A 50 8.01 -1.63 -12.39
N GLU A 51 9.29 -1.81 -12.77
CA GLU A 51 9.70 -2.21 -14.12
C GLU A 51 9.69 -3.73 -14.32
N GLU A 52 9.66 -4.52 -13.23
CA GLU A 52 9.47 -5.98 -13.29
C GLU A 52 8.01 -6.30 -13.61
N ARG A 53 7.66 -6.13 -14.88
CA ARG A 53 6.45 -6.70 -15.44
C ARG A 53 6.60 -8.21 -15.48
N ASP A 54 5.64 -8.91 -14.91
CA ASP A 54 5.58 -10.37 -15.00
C ASP A 54 5.63 -10.79 -16.47
N SER A 55 6.45 -11.77 -16.80
CA SER A 55 6.53 -12.31 -18.17
C SER A 55 5.16 -12.76 -18.68
N ILE A 56 4.25 -13.12 -17.77
CA ILE A 56 2.86 -13.48 -18.07
C ILE A 56 2.10 -12.28 -18.67
N ASP A 57 2.18 -11.08 -18.11
CA ASP A 57 1.52 -9.88 -18.64
C ASP A 57 2.08 -9.44 -20.00
N VAL A 58 3.38 -9.64 -20.22
CA VAL A 58 4.04 -9.39 -21.50
C VAL A 58 3.56 -10.40 -22.54
N VAL A 59 3.58 -11.69 -22.21
CA VAL A 59 3.13 -12.78 -23.08
C VAL A 59 1.64 -12.63 -23.44
N TYR A 60 0.77 -12.29 -22.49
CA TYR A 60 -0.65 -12.01 -22.79
C TYR A 60 -0.80 -10.83 -23.76
N LYS A 61 -0.09 -9.70 -23.54
CA LYS A 61 -0.16 -8.54 -24.45
C LYS A 61 0.44 -8.81 -25.83
N GLU A 62 1.45 -9.66 -25.92
CA GLU A 62 2.11 -10.03 -27.16
C GLU A 62 1.28 -11.06 -27.96
N LEU A 63 0.62 -12.01 -27.27
CA LEU A 63 -0.34 -12.95 -27.86
C LEU A 63 -1.59 -12.24 -28.39
N VAL A 64 -2.08 -11.20 -27.69
CA VAL A 64 -3.23 -10.38 -28.14
C VAL A 64 -2.87 -9.53 -29.36
N LYS A 65 -1.61 -9.08 -29.50
CA LYS A 65 -1.16 -8.33 -30.69
C LYS A 65 -0.97 -9.19 -31.94
N THR A 66 -0.73 -10.50 -31.78
CA THR A 66 -0.35 -11.38 -32.90
C THR A 66 -1.51 -12.21 -33.47
N ASN A 67 -2.64 -12.32 -32.76
CA ASN A 67 -3.80 -13.09 -33.23
C ASN A 67 -5.08 -12.27 -33.18
N SER A 68 -5.51 -11.72 -34.32
CA SER A 68 -6.76 -10.96 -34.48
C SER A 68 -8.05 -11.77 -34.30
N SER A 69 -7.96 -13.04 -33.86
CA SER A 69 -9.10 -13.97 -33.76
C SER A 69 -8.96 -15.00 -32.61
N MET A 70 -8.24 -14.69 -31.52
CA MET A 70 -8.20 -15.58 -30.35
C MET A 70 -9.36 -15.23 -29.40
N PRO A 71 -10.20 -16.19 -28.97
CA PRO A 71 -11.24 -15.89 -27.99
C PRO A 71 -10.60 -15.43 -26.68
N GLU A 72 -11.04 -14.27 -26.20
CA GLU A 72 -10.61 -13.68 -24.96
C GLU A 72 -11.10 -14.56 -23.80
N VAL A 73 -10.20 -15.36 -23.21
CA VAL A 73 -10.55 -16.25 -22.08
C VAL A 73 -10.61 -15.41 -20.81
N PHE A 74 -11.82 -14.94 -20.47
CA PHE A 74 -12.12 -14.38 -19.16
C PHE A 74 -12.35 -15.52 -18.17
N ILE A 75 -11.35 -15.83 -17.34
CA ILE A 75 -11.56 -16.71 -16.18
C ILE A 75 -12.36 -15.90 -15.15
N ARG A 76 -13.66 -16.21 -15.03
CA ARG A 76 -14.64 -15.43 -14.24
C ARG A 76 -14.27 -15.23 -12.75
N ASP A 77 -13.38 -16.07 -12.20
CA ASP A 77 -12.88 -15.99 -10.82
C ASP A 77 -11.37 -15.75 -10.69
N ALA A 78 -10.61 -15.73 -11.80
CA ALA A 78 -9.28 -15.15 -11.75
C ALA A 78 -9.48 -13.65 -11.89
N ALA A 79 -9.77 -12.99 -10.77
CA ALA A 79 -9.46 -11.59 -10.69
C ALA A 79 -7.96 -11.49 -10.99
N SER A 80 -7.61 -11.13 -12.23
CA SER A 80 -6.27 -10.64 -12.54
C SER A 80 -6.06 -9.56 -11.50
N ILE A 81 -5.14 -9.77 -10.56
CA ILE A 81 -4.79 -8.73 -9.61
C ILE A 81 -3.97 -7.79 -10.47
N PRO A 82 -4.58 -6.76 -11.08
CA PRO A 82 -4.01 -6.12 -12.27
C PRO A 82 -2.80 -5.28 -11.92
N ASN A 83 -2.46 -5.22 -10.62
CA ASN A 83 -1.45 -4.39 -10.08
C ASN A 83 -0.76 -5.12 -8.93
N LYS A 84 0.46 -5.60 -9.19
CA LYS A 84 1.37 -6.14 -8.19
C LYS A 84 2.00 -5.05 -7.32
N GLU A 85 1.62 -3.78 -7.49
CA GLU A 85 2.05 -2.71 -6.61
C GLU A 85 1.60 -2.97 -5.16
N PRO A 86 2.46 -2.65 -4.18
CA PRO A 86 2.10 -2.64 -2.78
C PRO A 86 0.82 -1.83 -2.51
N LEU A 87 -0.01 -2.31 -1.59
CA LEU A 87 -1.26 -1.64 -1.24
C LEU A 87 -1.00 -0.42 -0.34
N ALA A 88 -1.25 0.78 -0.85
CA ALA A 88 -1.24 2.00 -0.04
C ALA A 88 -2.61 2.27 0.60
N ILE A 89 -2.63 2.50 1.92
CA ILE A 89 -3.83 2.78 2.72
C ILE A 89 -3.61 4.06 3.52
N ILE A 90 -4.51 5.03 3.41
CA ILE A 90 -4.42 6.33 4.10
C ILE A 90 -5.61 6.49 5.04
N ASN A 91 -5.36 6.54 6.35
CA ASN A 91 -6.42 6.62 7.36
C ASN A 91 -7.53 5.55 7.17
N GLY A 92 -7.15 4.33 6.76
CA GLY A 92 -8.08 3.23 6.48
C GLY A 92 -8.76 3.27 5.11
N TYR A 93 -8.44 4.24 4.25
CA TYR A 93 -8.98 4.36 2.90
C TYR A 93 -7.93 4.01 1.85
N ILE A 94 -8.31 3.20 0.86
CA ILE A 94 -7.45 2.88 -0.30
C ILE A 94 -7.70 3.96 -1.37
N PRO A 95 -6.71 4.79 -1.73
CA PRO A 95 -6.86 5.76 -2.82
C PRO A 95 -7.17 5.06 -4.14
N GLU A 96 -8.08 5.62 -4.92
CA GLU A 96 -8.42 5.11 -6.26
C GLU A 96 -7.30 5.40 -7.27
N ASN A 97 -6.53 6.48 -7.04
CA ASN A 97 -5.42 6.90 -7.88
C ASN A 97 -4.27 7.49 -7.03
N ASN A 98 -3.14 7.76 -7.69
CA ASN A 98 -1.94 8.31 -7.04
C ASN A 98 -1.98 9.83 -6.87
N GLU A 99 -3.04 10.53 -7.30
CA GLU A 99 -3.13 12.00 -7.19
C GLU A 99 -3.19 12.45 -5.73
N LEU A 100 -3.90 11.69 -4.89
CA LEU A 100 -4.00 12.00 -3.48
C LEU A 100 -2.64 11.88 -2.77
N LEU A 101 -1.81 10.90 -3.16
CA LEU A 101 -0.44 10.76 -2.68
C LEU A 101 0.47 11.88 -3.18
N ALA A 102 0.27 12.34 -4.42
CA ALA A 102 1.05 13.42 -5.01
C ALA A 102 0.79 14.79 -4.37
N GLN A 103 -0.42 15.03 -3.84
CA GLN A 103 -0.77 16.28 -3.15
C GLN A 103 -0.35 16.34 -1.68
N LEU A 104 0.12 15.22 -1.12
CA LEU A 104 0.55 15.12 0.27
C LEU A 104 2.06 15.26 0.38
N LYS A 105 2.51 15.83 1.49
CA LYS A 105 3.92 15.91 1.87
C LYS A 105 4.18 15.11 3.13
N LEU A 106 5.44 14.77 3.40
CA LEU A 106 5.82 14.09 4.65
C LEU A 106 5.46 14.90 5.90
N SER A 107 5.42 16.23 5.82
CA SER A 107 4.91 17.11 6.89
C SER A 107 3.46 16.84 7.30
N ASP A 108 2.64 16.27 6.40
CA ASP A 108 1.23 15.97 6.67
C ASP A 108 1.04 14.60 7.35
N VAL A 109 2.11 13.81 7.45
CA VAL A 109 2.10 12.43 7.93
C VAL A 109 2.40 12.35 9.42
N ASN A 110 1.54 11.63 10.15
CA ASN A 110 1.74 11.33 11.56
C ASN A 110 2.53 10.03 11.74
N LYS A 111 2.18 8.99 10.97
CA LYS A 111 2.79 7.66 11.04
C LYS A 111 2.76 6.97 9.69
N ILE A 112 3.77 6.14 9.46
CA ILE A 112 3.83 5.19 8.35
C ILE A 112 4.19 3.84 8.93
N PHE A 113 3.40 2.82 8.60
CA PHE A 113 3.69 1.42 8.85
C PHE A 113 3.84 0.71 7.51
N ILE A 114 4.92 -0.05 7.35
CA ILE A 114 5.17 -0.81 6.14
C ILE A 114 5.23 -2.28 6.51
N HIS A 115 4.28 -3.06 5.96
CA HIS A 115 4.20 -4.49 6.14
C HIS A 115 4.77 -5.18 4.91
N LYS A 116 5.80 -6.00 5.11
CA LYS A 116 6.38 -6.80 4.04
C LYS A 116 5.38 -7.85 3.53
N PRO A 117 5.56 -8.33 2.29
CA PRO A 117 4.90 -9.52 1.78
C PRO A 117 5.00 -10.68 2.77
N HIS A 118 3.86 -11.09 3.32
CA HIS A 118 3.75 -12.22 4.23
C HIS A 118 2.33 -12.78 4.23
N GLU A 119 2.16 -14.01 4.69
CA GLU A 119 0.86 -14.68 4.78
C GLU A 119 -0.07 -13.92 5.74
N GLU A 120 0.44 -13.51 6.90
CA GLU A 120 -0.30 -12.70 7.88
C GLU A 120 -0.76 -11.35 7.29
N THR A 121 0.11 -10.67 6.54
CA THR A 121 -0.24 -9.43 5.84
C THR A 121 -1.36 -9.68 4.83
N SER A 122 -1.32 -10.81 4.12
CA SER A 122 -2.35 -11.19 3.15
C SER A 122 -3.67 -11.55 3.83
N ALA A 123 -3.63 -12.17 5.00
CA ALA A 123 -4.83 -12.48 5.79
C ALA A 123 -5.53 -11.21 6.28
N LEU A 124 -4.76 -10.18 6.65
CA LEU A 124 -5.30 -8.91 7.15
C LEU A 124 -5.81 -7.98 6.03
N TYR A 125 -5.10 -7.93 4.90
CA TYR A 125 -5.32 -6.94 3.84
C TYR A 125 -5.80 -7.55 2.51
N GLY A 126 -6.12 -8.85 2.52
CA GLY A 126 -6.59 -9.59 1.35
C GLY A 126 -5.48 -9.88 0.34
N ALA A 127 -5.89 -10.25 -0.88
CA ALA A 127 -4.98 -10.72 -1.94
C ALA A 127 -3.84 -9.73 -2.28
N ARG A 128 -4.09 -8.42 -2.17
CA ARG A 128 -3.08 -7.38 -2.42
C ARG A 128 -2.00 -7.31 -1.32
N GLY A 129 -2.32 -7.76 -0.10
CA GLY A 129 -1.35 -7.84 0.99
C GLY A 129 -0.16 -8.77 0.71
N ARG A 130 -0.31 -9.68 -0.27
CA ARG A 130 0.77 -10.54 -0.77
C ARG A 130 1.92 -9.75 -1.42
N TYR A 131 1.68 -8.52 -1.86
CA TYR A 131 2.70 -7.63 -2.45
C TYR A 131 3.20 -6.57 -1.46
N GLY A 132 2.80 -6.64 -0.20
CA GLY A 132 3.14 -5.67 0.84
C GLY A 132 2.09 -4.57 0.98
N VAL A 133 2.11 -3.91 2.14
CA VAL A 133 1.10 -2.91 2.53
C VAL A 133 1.78 -1.71 3.18
N ILE A 134 1.37 -0.51 2.78
CA ILE A 134 1.85 0.76 3.31
C ILE A 134 0.66 1.46 3.97
N VAL A 135 0.63 1.50 5.30
CA VAL A 135 -0.43 2.15 6.08
C VAL A 135 0.06 3.51 6.55
N ILE A 136 -0.67 4.56 6.17
CA ILE A 136 -0.28 5.95 6.36
C ILE A 136 -1.36 6.63 7.21
N GLU A 137 -0.96 7.16 8.36
CA GLU A 137 -1.80 8.01 9.19
C GLU A 137 -1.48 9.46 8.93
N ILE A 138 -2.47 10.26 8.54
CA ILE A 138 -2.32 11.70 8.27
C ILE A 138 -3.38 12.51 8.99
N ASN A 139 -3.17 13.83 9.07
CA ASN A 139 -4.18 14.73 9.64
C ASN A 139 -5.53 14.65 8.89
N LYS A 140 -6.60 14.24 9.60
CA LYS A 140 -7.95 14.07 9.04
C LYS A 140 -8.50 15.34 8.35
N ARG A 141 -8.20 16.54 8.89
CA ARG A 141 -8.66 17.82 8.30
C ARG A 141 -7.97 18.07 6.96
N LYS A 142 -6.66 17.78 6.88
CA LYS A 142 -5.88 17.93 5.65
C LYS A 142 -6.35 16.96 4.57
N LEU A 143 -6.55 15.68 4.93
CA LEU A 143 -7.10 14.66 4.03
C LEU A 143 -8.44 15.10 3.43
N LYS A 144 -9.37 15.58 4.27
CA LYS A 144 -10.68 16.05 3.82
C LYS A 144 -10.58 17.23 2.85
N LYS A 145 -9.62 18.15 3.06
CA LYS A 145 -9.39 19.28 2.17
C LYS A 145 -8.88 18.82 0.80
N ILE A 146 -7.89 17.94 0.75
CA ILE A 146 -7.30 17.42 -0.50
C ILE A 146 -8.34 16.61 -1.29
N ARG A 147 -9.11 15.73 -0.64
CA ARG A 147 -10.16 14.96 -1.32
C ARG A 147 -11.21 15.85 -2.00
N ARG A 148 -11.55 17.00 -1.40
CA ARG A 148 -12.47 17.96 -2.02
C ARG A 148 -11.86 18.68 -3.23
N LEU A 149 -10.54 18.84 -3.27
CA LEU A 149 -9.85 19.48 -4.39
C LEU A 149 -9.70 18.52 -5.58
N ILE A 150 -9.54 17.22 -5.32
CA ILE A 150 -9.41 16.20 -6.37
C ILE A 150 -10.77 15.88 -7.00
N ASN A 151 -11.84 15.91 -6.21
CA ASN A 151 -13.19 15.52 -6.67
C ASN A 151 -13.99 16.69 -7.27
N ASN A 152 -13.41 17.89 -7.36
CA ASN A 152 -14.02 19.10 -7.94
C ASN A 152 -13.31 19.44 -9.25
#